data_AF-A0A0G1RU84-F1
#
_entry.id   AF-A0A0G1RU84-F1
#
_cell.length_a   1.000
_cell.length_b   1.000
_cell.length_c   1.000
_cell.angle_alpha   90.00
_cell.angle_beta   90.00
_cell.angle_gamma   90.00
#
_symmetry.space_group_name_H-M   'P 1'
#
loop_
_entity.id
_entity.type
_entity.pdbx_description
1 polymer ?
#
loop_
_entity_poly.entity_id
_entity_poly.type
_entity_poly.pdbx_seq_one_letter_code
_entity_poly.pdbx_strand_id
1 'polypeptide(L)'
;MKPKDFLFLLLITLASVLIHGYYFDVLDHHHYLPYLNKLLNPALYPNDYYFNQPHYLYSPFNYVIVWLKTISGASLAWVFLGLYLVSLYLLYLGIYWLAFTIYRSRSIALLAAVLFIAPKWLARIGYLSHHFYFISRDLSLAVSLLALTSMLRRKSWSSLGLILLAALINPTIPIPLAIFWLALFFKPSGNRFFSFLPSINQAWFDILESRGTYSFPHLWPWTAWGNFALWLALLGTAWLALKKKIFGLYFKPIKLLLVICSGLFLFHLIISSLLPSPQLIQLQLLRAASFVFIVALISFAAAAYFCLMASSWPVRILTGVALTGVYFWGMHLTLWHFLAIGLLPLGLFIFKPKLNLKSKKDISAHILILVLTQVLFVLVLVKPQVKLPDYFHYPNPLVDLKGRDDWLDVQVWAKVNSPVEAVFLAPPEIPGFRSFSERNLVSSAKDGGLIFYSAQYAIDWQQRRQALKGYDNFTSADFLAVKNLYSFDYLVVKVNHQPLDFNLVYFNPGFKVYKL
;
A
#
# COMPACT_ATOMS: atom_id res chain seq x y z
N MET A 1 -3.54 19.69 -21.15
CA MET A 1 -2.20 19.16 -20.82
C MET A 1 -1.42 19.13 -22.11
N LYS A 2 -0.16 19.55 -22.10
CA LYS A 2 0.67 19.57 -23.33
C LYS A 2 1.34 18.19 -23.52
N PRO A 3 1.70 17.77 -24.74
CA PRO A 3 2.40 16.49 -24.98
C PRO A 3 3.64 16.29 -24.09
N LYS A 4 4.43 17.35 -23.92
CA LYS A 4 5.60 17.35 -23.03
C LYS A 4 5.30 17.01 -21.56
N ASP A 5 4.08 17.25 -21.10
CA ASP A 5 3.68 16.93 -19.73
C ASP A 5 3.47 15.43 -19.58
N PHE A 6 2.90 14.76 -20.60
CA PHE A 6 2.75 13.31 -20.59
C PHE A 6 4.11 12.62 -20.61
N LEU A 7 5.02 13.11 -21.46
CA LEU A 7 6.41 12.63 -21.48
C LEU A 7 7.09 12.85 -20.13
N PHE A 8 6.92 14.01 -19.49
CA PHE A 8 7.48 14.26 -18.17
C PHE A 8 6.93 13.27 -17.13
N LEU A 9 5.62 13.00 -17.13
CA LEU A 9 5.03 12.03 -16.21
C LEU A 9 5.54 10.60 -16.46
N LEU A 10 5.80 10.24 -17.71
CA LEU A 10 6.44 8.97 -18.06
C LEU A 10 7.87 8.92 -17.51
N LEU A 11 8.65 9.98 -17.70
CA LEU A 11 10.02 10.06 -17.19
C LEU A 11 10.08 9.95 -15.66
N ILE A 12 9.20 10.63 -14.92
CA ILE A 12 9.16 10.47 -13.46
C ILE A 12 8.65 9.08 -13.04
N THR A 13 7.82 8.42 -13.86
CA THR A 13 7.42 7.02 -13.62
C THR A 13 8.63 6.12 -13.66
N LEU A 14 9.45 6.23 -14.70
CA LEU A 14 10.69 5.46 -14.83
C LEU A 14 11.70 5.84 -13.73
N ALA A 15 11.84 7.13 -13.43
CA ALA A 15 12.70 7.61 -12.35
C ALA A 15 12.30 7.03 -10.99
N SER A 16 10.99 6.91 -10.72
CA SER A 16 10.47 6.30 -9.50
C SER A 16 10.98 4.87 -9.33
N VAL A 17 10.83 4.05 -10.38
CA VAL A 17 11.36 2.68 -10.39
C VAL A 17 12.87 2.64 -10.21
N LEU A 18 13.62 3.56 -10.82
CA LEU A 18 15.07 3.65 -10.63
C LEU A 18 15.48 4.06 -9.21
N ILE A 19 14.65 4.83 -8.51
CA ILE A 19 14.91 5.33 -7.16
C ILE A 19 14.61 4.25 -6.11
N HIS A 20 13.42 3.64 -6.14
CA HIS A 20 12.97 2.74 -5.06
C HIS A 20 12.95 1.25 -5.45
N GLY A 21 13.19 0.92 -6.72
CA GLY A 21 13.17 -0.46 -7.23
C GLY A 21 11.77 -1.01 -7.50
N TYR A 22 11.70 -2.20 -8.10
CA TYR A 22 10.48 -2.96 -8.26
C TYR A 22 10.69 -4.38 -7.70
N TYR A 23 9.68 -4.89 -7.01
CA TYR A 23 9.72 -6.21 -6.37
C TYR A 23 8.56 -7.08 -6.85
N PHE A 24 8.87 -8.33 -7.17
CA PHE A 24 7.91 -9.38 -7.46
C PHE A 24 7.98 -10.46 -6.38
N ASP A 25 6.88 -11.18 -6.13
CA ASP A 25 6.73 -12.13 -5.01
C ASP A 25 7.20 -11.59 -3.64
N VAL A 26 6.59 -10.49 -3.19
CA VAL A 26 6.84 -9.92 -1.86
C VAL A 26 5.52 -9.52 -1.21
N LEU A 27 5.49 -9.50 0.12
CA LEU A 27 4.39 -8.94 0.90
C LEU A 27 3.02 -9.46 0.45
N ASP A 28 2.16 -8.60 -0.09
CA ASP A 28 0.80 -8.98 -0.47
C ASP A 28 0.77 -9.96 -1.65
N HIS A 29 1.81 -10.06 -2.48
CA HIS A 29 1.89 -11.07 -3.54
C HIS A 29 1.76 -12.51 -3.01
N HIS A 30 2.17 -12.77 -1.75
CA HIS A 30 2.04 -14.08 -1.11
C HIS A 30 0.58 -14.48 -0.88
N HIS A 31 -0.35 -13.54 -1.01
CA HIS A 31 -1.78 -13.81 -1.13
C HIS A 31 -2.19 -13.93 -2.60
N TYR A 32 -1.79 -13.00 -3.46
CA TYR A 32 -2.30 -12.91 -4.82
C TYR A 32 -1.82 -14.07 -5.71
N LEU A 33 -0.54 -14.45 -5.63
CA LEU A 33 0.05 -15.44 -6.52
C LEU A 33 -0.60 -16.83 -6.36
N PRO A 34 -0.81 -17.37 -5.15
CA PRO A 34 -1.55 -18.62 -4.99
C PRO A 34 -2.96 -18.60 -5.63
N TYR A 35 -3.69 -17.48 -5.54
CA TYR A 35 -4.99 -17.37 -6.21
C TYR A 35 -4.88 -17.34 -7.72
N LEU A 36 -3.95 -16.56 -8.25
CA LEU A 36 -3.76 -16.50 -9.70
C LEU A 36 -3.32 -17.85 -10.25
N ASN A 37 -2.44 -18.57 -9.54
CA ASN A 37 -2.06 -19.93 -9.87
C ASN A 37 -3.27 -20.87 -9.86
N LYS A 38 -4.13 -20.81 -8.84
CA LYS A 38 -5.35 -21.62 -8.77
C LYS A 38 -6.37 -21.29 -9.87
N LEU A 39 -6.50 -20.00 -10.24
CA LEU A 39 -7.34 -19.60 -11.38
C LEU A 39 -6.79 -20.12 -12.72
N LEU A 40 -5.46 -20.18 -12.86
CA LEU A 40 -4.79 -20.70 -14.06
C LEU A 40 -4.80 -22.21 -14.14
N ASN A 41 -4.71 -22.88 -12.99
CA ASN A 41 -4.76 -24.33 -12.86
C ASN A 41 -5.64 -24.71 -11.65
N PRO A 42 -6.93 -25.01 -11.87
CA PRO A 42 -7.87 -25.36 -10.81
C PRO A 42 -7.49 -26.59 -9.98
N ALA A 43 -6.61 -27.46 -10.49
CA ALA A 43 -6.12 -28.62 -9.75
C ALA A 43 -5.14 -28.25 -8.61
N LEU A 44 -4.64 -27.02 -8.58
CA LEU A 44 -3.71 -26.58 -7.54
C LEU A 44 -4.40 -26.35 -6.20
N TYR A 45 -3.63 -26.66 -5.16
CA TYR A 45 -3.99 -26.54 -3.76
C TYR A 45 -5.26 -27.33 -3.37
N PRO A 46 -5.31 -28.66 -3.64
CA PRO A 46 -6.45 -29.47 -3.25
C PRO A 46 -6.53 -29.55 -1.72
N ASN A 47 -7.70 -29.24 -1.16
CA ASN A 47 -7.99 -29.28 0.28
C ASN A 47 -7.13 -28.36 1.19
N ASP A 48 -6.37 -27.42 0.62
CA ASP A 48 -5.65 -26.45 1.44
C ASP A 48 -6.61 -25.47 2.12
N TYR A 49 -6.54 -25.41 3.46
CA TYR A 49 -7.42 -24.61 4.29
C TYR A 49 -7.40 -23.11 3.93
N TYR A 50 -6.28 -22.63 3.35
CA TYR A 50 -6.12 -21.26 2.87
C TYR A 50 -7.24 -20.84 1.89
N PHE A 51 -7.74 -21.81 1.12
CA PHE A 51 -8.80 -21.60 0.12
C PHE A 51 -10.22 -21.90 0.63
N ASN A 52 -10.40 -22.23 1.92
CA ASN A 52 -11.72 -22.49 2.52
C ASN A 52 -12.60 -21.23 2.62
N GLN A 53 -12.07 -20.05 2.32
CA GLN A 53 -12.82 -18.79 2.28
C GLN A 53 -12.64 -18.10 0.91
N PRO A 54 -13.72 -17.62 0.28
CA PRO A 54 -13.71 -17.12 -1.09
C PRO A 54 -13.22 -15.67 -1.22
N HIS A 55 -12.25 -15.24 -0.42
CA HIS A 55 -11.83 -13.84 -0.39
C HIS A 55 -11.17 -13.36 -1.68
N TYR A 56 -10.68 -14.28 -2.51
CA TYR A 56 -10.18 -14.01 -3.86
C TYR A 56 -11.28 -13.62 -4.86
N LEU A 57 -12.56 -13.89 -4.55
CA LEU A 57 -13.70 -13.47 -5.36
C LEU A 57 -14.07 -11.99 -5.16
N TYR A 58 -13.56 -11.32 -4.11
CA TYR A 58 -13.92 -9.93 -3.81
C TYR A 58 -13.33 -8.90 -4.79
N SER A 59 -12.43 -9.30 -5.69
CA SER A 59 -11.96 -8.44 -6.78
C SER A 59 -12.02 -9.18 -8.11
N PRO A 60 -12.94 -8.82 -9.02
CA PRO A 60 -12.99 -9.40 -10.37
C PRO A 60 -11.74 -9.07 -11.20
N PHE A 61 -10.92 -8.13 -10.75
CA PHE A 61 -9.66 -7.76 -11.42
C PHE A 61 -8.66 -8.92 -11.52
N ASN A 62 -8.73 -9.92 -10.64
CA ASN A 62 -7.89 -11.10 -10.73
C ASN A 62 -8.09 -11.84 -12.08
N TYR A 63 -9.31 -11.85 -12.62
CA TYR A 63 -9.60 -12.43 -13.95
C TYR A 63 -8.96 -11.61 -15.08
N VAL A 64 -8.85 -10.29 -14.92
CA VAL A 64 -8.14 -9.42 -15.89
C VAL A 64 -6.65 -9.78 -15.91
N ILE A 65 -6.04 -10.02 -14.75
CA ILE A 65 -4.63 -10.43 -14.66
C ILE A 65 -4.40 -11.78 -15.36
N VAL A 66 -5.28 -12.76 -15.09
CA VAL A 66 -5.25 -14.07 -15.75
C VAL A 66 -5.42 -13.95 -17.26
N TRP A 67 -6.37 -13.12 -17.70
CA TRP A 67 -6.60 -12.83 -19.12
C TRP A 67 -5.36 -12.20 -19.77
N LEU A 68 -4.75 -11.19 -19.14
CA LEU A 68 -3.51 -10.56 -19.61
C LEU A 68 -2.35 -11.55 -19.73
N LYS A 69 -2.16 -12.42 -18.73
CA LYS A 69 -1.15 -13.49 -18.79
C LYS A 69 -1.42 -14.42 -19.97
N THR A 70 -2.67 -14.86 -20.13
CA THR A 70 -3.07 -15.84 -21.14
C THR A 70 -2.91 -15.29 -22.56
N ILE A 71 -3.33 -14.04 -22.80
CA ILE A 71 -3.26 -13.43 -24.13
C ILE A 71 -1.83 -12.99 -24.52
N SER A 72 -1.02 -12.55 -23.56
CA SER A 72 0.34 -12.10 -23.82
C SER A 72 1.37 -13.23 -23.86
N GLY A 73 1.06 -14.39 -23.27
CA GLY A 73 2.02 -15.47 -23.03
C GLY A 73 3.11 -15.12 -22.00
N ALA A 74 3.08 -13.91 -21.42
CA ALA A 74 4.09 -13.45 -20.48
C ALA A 74 3.94 -14.14 -19.10
N SER A 75 5.04 -14.24 -18.36
CA SER A 75 4.99 -14.71 -16.97
C SER A 75 4.24 -13.70 -16.08
N LEU A 76 3.72 -14.16 -14.93
CA LEU A 76 3.04 -13.27 -13.97
C LEU A 76 3.96 -12.12 -13.52
N ALA A 77 5.27 -12.32 -13.44
CA ALA A 77 6.24 -11.28 -13.13
C ALA A 77 6.19 -10.11 -14.13
N TRP A 78 6.19 -10.41 -15.43
CA TRP A 78 6.11 -9.40 -16.48
C TRP A 78 4.74 -8.72 -16.54
N VAL A 79 3.66 -9.46 -16.34
CA VAL A 79 2.30 -8.89 -16.26
C VAL A 79 2.20 -7.93 -15.08
N PHE A 80 2.71 -8.32 -13.90
CA PHE A 80 2.71 -7.48 -12.71
C PHE A 80 3.60 -6.24 -12.90
N LEU A 81 4.75 -6.36 -13.54
CA LEU A 81 5.60 -5.21 -13.86
C LEU A 81 4.88 -4.22 -14.81
N GLY A 82 4.22 -4.72 -15.84
CA GLY A 82 3.45 -3.88 -16.76
C GLY A 82 2.31 -3.15 -16.03
N LEU A 83 1.53 -3.88 -15.23
CA LEU A 83 0.46 -3.30 -14.42
C LEU A 83 0.99 -2.32 -13.37
N TYR A 84 2.17 -2.57 -12.81
CA TYR A 84 2.84 -1.66 -11.88
C TYR A 84 3.16 -0.32 -12.55
N LEU A 85 3.82 -0.35 -13.71
CA LEU A 85 4.16 0.85 -14.47
C LEU A 85 2.91 1.64 -14.88
N VAL A 86 1.85 0.95 -15.32
CA VAL A 86 0.56 1.57 -15.62
C VAL A 86 -0.05 2.22 -14.39
N SER A 87 0.00 1.55 -13.23
CA SER A 87 -0.55 2.06 -11.97
C SER A 87 0.17 3.34 -11.54
N LEU A 88 1.51 3.35 -11.57
CA LEU A 88 2.31 4.53 -11.24
C LEU A 88 2.05 5.69 -12.19
N TYR A 89 2.05 5.42 -13.50
CA TYR A 89 1.81 6.47 -14.49
C TYR A 89 0.41 7.10 -14.32
N LEU A 90 -0.62 6.27 -14.12
CA LEU A 90 -1.97 6.75 -13.87
C LEU A 90 -2.10 7.48 -12.53
N LEU A 91 -1.34 7.08 -11.50
CA LEU A 91 -1.30 7.77 -10.21
C LEU A 91 -0.75 9.19 -10.40
N TYR A 92 0.40 9.34 -11.05
CA TYR A 92 1.00 10.65 -11.33
C TYR A 92 0.14 11.50 -12.25
N LEU A 93 -0.51 10.88 -13.23
CA LEU A 93 -1.50 11.55 -14.08
C LEU A 93 -2.71 12.05 -13.28
N GLY A 94 -3.23 11.23 -12.36
CA GLY A 94 -4.31 11.59 -11.44
C GLY A 94 -3.94 12.75 -10.52
N ILE A 95 -2.75 12.71 -9.91
CA ILE A 95 -2.21 13.78 -9.06
C ILE A 95 -2.04 15.07 -9.86
N TYR A 96 -1.42 14.99 -11.05
CA TYR A 96 -1.21 16.13 -11.93
C TYR A 96 -2.55 16.78 -12.29
N TRP A 97 -3.52 15.99 -12.74
CA TRP A 97 -4.82 16.52 -13.14
C TRP A 97 -5.62 17.09 -11.99
N LEU A 98 -5.57 16.47 -10.81
CA LEU A 98 -6.23 16.97 -9.61
C LEU A 98 -5.63 18.32 -9.20
N ALA A 99 -4.30 18.39 -9.04
CA ALA A 99 -3.59 19.61 -8.69
C ALA A 99 -3.79 20.72 -9.75
N PHE A 100 -3.70 20.39 -11.04
CA PHE A 100 -3.95 21.34 -12.12
C PHE A 100 -5.39 21.85 -12.12
N THR A 101 -6.37 21.00 -11.80
CA THR A 101 -7.77 21.39 -11.72
C THR A 101 -7.99 22.41 -10.60
N ILE A 102 -7.41 22.16 -9.42
CA ILE A 102 -7.54 23.00 -8.23
C ILE A 102 -6.82 24.34 -8.40
N TYR A 103 -5.55 24.31 -8.82
CA TYR A 103 -4.68 25.48 -8.81
C TYR A 103 -4.47 26.16 -10.17
N ARG A 104 -4.89 25.51 -11.27
CA ARG A 104 -4.69 26.01 -12.65
C ARG A 104 -3.24 26.36 -12.97
N SER A 105 -2.30 25.68 -12.34
CA SER A 105 -0.86 25.89 -12.50
C SER A 105 -0.17 24.58 -12.87
N ARG A 106 0.52 24.61 -14.01
CA ARG A 106 1.34 23.49 -14.49
C ARG A 106 2.49 23.20 -13.50
N SER A 107 3.18 24.22 -13.02
CA SER A 107 4.29 24.10 -12.08
C SER A 107 3.88 23.40 -10.79
N ILE A 108 2.72 23.76 -10.23
CA ILE A 108 2.19 23.15 -9.00
C ILE A 108 1.84 21.68 -9.26
N ALA A 109 1.21 21.38 -10.39
CA ALA A 109 0.83 20.01 -10.74
C ALA A 109 2.03 19.09 -10.95
N LEU A 110 3.11 19.58 -11.59
CA LEU A 110 4.36 18.84 -11.75
C LEU A 110 5.07 18.65 -10.40
N LEU A 111 5.15 19.69 -9.57
CA LEU A 111 5.75 19.60 -8.25
C LEU A 111 4.99 18.60 -7.37
N ALA A 112 3.66 18.63 -7.41
CA ALA A 112 2.84 17.65 -6.70
C ALA A 112 3.16 16.22 -7.15
N ALA A 113 3.22 15.94 -8.47
CA ALA A 113 3.57 14.61 -8.97
C ALA A 113 4.97 14.15 -8.52
N VAL A 114 5.97 15.05 -8.53
CA VAL A 114 7.33 14.74 -8.06
C VAL A 114 7.38 14.40 -6.58
N LEU A 115 6.57 15.04 -5.73
CA LEU A 115 6.52 14.71 -4.30
C LEU A 115 5.96 13.31 -4.03
N PHE A 116 5.28 12.68 -5.00
CA PHE A 116 4.83 11.30 -4.93
C PHE A 116 5.78 10.30 -5.61
N ILE A 117 7.00 10.69 -6.01
CA ILE A 117 7.97 9.71 -6.53
C ILE A 117 8.34 8.71 -5.41
N ALA A 118 8.77 9.21 -4.26
CA ALA A 118 9.09 8.37 -3.11
C ALA A 118 7.81 7.92 -2.35
N PRO A 119 7.58 6.60 -2.18
CA PRO A 119 6.52 6.06 -1.32
C PRO A 119 6.56 6.66 0.08
N LYS A 120 5.42 7.18 0.54
CA LYS A 120 5.27 7.75 1.88
C LYS A 120 4.40 6.87 2.75
N TRP A 121 4.80 6.73 4.00
CA TRP A 121 3.99 6.01 4.96
C TRP A 121 2.77 6.87 5.35
N LEU A 122 1.57 6.30 5.23
CA LEU A 122 0.30 6.98 5.45
C LEU A 122 -0.18 6.78 6.90
N ALA A 123 0.67 7.11 7.87
CA ALA A 123 0.53 6.60 9.23
C ALA A 123 0.37 5.07 9.22
N ARG A 124 -0.33 4.49 10.20
CA ARG A 124 -0.53 3.03 10.26
C ARG A 124 -1.88 2.61 9.64
N ILE A 125 -2.33 3.22 8.54
CA ILE A 125 -3.57 2.81 7.85
C ILE A 125 -3.42 1.53 7.00
N GLY A 126 -2.24 0.92 7.03
CA GLY A 126 -1.98 -0.40 6.44
C GLY A 126 -1.35 -0.39 5.04
N TYR A 127 -0.98 0.78 4.51
CA TYR A 127 -0.32 0.89 3.20
C TYR A 127 0.39 2.23 3.00
N LEU A 128 1.22 2.31 1.95
CA LEU A 128 1.97 3.50 1.54
C LEU A 128 1.17 4.37 0.55
N SER A 129 1.65 5.57 0.21
CA SER A 129 1.08 6.41 -0.86
C SER A 129 0.99 5.68 -2.20
N HIS A 130 1.95 4.78 -2.44
CA HIS A 130 2.05 3.78 -3.50
C HIS A 130 3.15 2.80 -3.11
N HIS A 131 3.19 1.62 -3.71
CA HIS A 131 4.13 0.56 -3.35
C HIS A 131 5.27 0.45 -4.37
N PHE A 132 6.28 -0.33 -3.99
CA PHE A 132 7.41 -0.75 -4.82
C PHE A 132 7.15 -2.12 -5.49
N TYR A 133 5.91 -2.57 -5.49
CA TYR A 133 5.42 -3.79 -6.13
C TYR A 133 4.00 -3.55 -6.63
N PHE A 134 3.49 -4.43 -7.49
CA PHE A 134 2.13 -4.28 -7.99
C PHE A 134 1.10 -4.70 -6.95
N ILE A 135 0.13 -3.83 -6.69
CA ILE A 135 -1.09 -4.22 -5.97
C ILE A 135 -2.29 -3.50 -6.56
N SER A 136 -3.42 -4.21 -6.68
CA SER A 136 -4.66 -3.69 -7.27
C SER A 136 -5.15 -2.41 -6.59
N ARG A 137 -4.86 -2.26 -5.30
CA ARG A 137 -5.17 -1.08 -4.50
C ARG A 137 -4.61 0.22 -5.09
N ASP A 138 -3.36 0.20 -5.57
CA ASP A 138 -2.69 1.40 -6.07
C ASP A 138 -3.27 1.82 -7.44
N LEU A 139 -3.61 0.84 -8.28
CA LEU A 139 -4.32 1.10 -9.53
C LEU A 139 -5.72 1.67 -9.27
N SER A 140 -6.46 1.11 -8.31
CA SER A 140 -7.77 1.62 -7.90
C SER A 140 -7.68 3.04 -7.36
N LEU A 141 -6.64 3.37 -6.58
CA LEU A 141 -6.37 4.72 -6.11
C LEU A 141 -6.10 5.69 -7.28
N ALA A 142 -5.26 5.29 -8.23
CA ALA A 142 -4.96 6.10 -9.42
C ALA A 142 -6.23 6.45 -10.22
N VAL A 143 -7.09 5.44 -10.48
CA VAL A 143 -8.39 5.64 -11.15
C VAL A 143 -9.32 6.51 -10.30
N SER A 144 -9.32 6.32 -8.97
CA SER A 144 -10.10 7.14 -8.03
C SER A 144 -9.72 8.62 -8.07
N LEU A 145 -8.43 8.96 -8.23
CA LEU A 145 -8.00 10.37 -8.38
C LEU A 145 -8.47 11.00 -9.70
N LEU A 146 -8.51 10.22 -10.78
CA LEU A 146 -9.10 10.65 -12.05
C LEU A 146 -10.62 10.84 -11.92
N ALA A 147 -11.30 9.98 -11.17
CA ALA A 147 -12.71 10.12 -10.85
C ALA A 147 -12.98 11.41 -10.08
N LEU A 148 -12.23 11.65 -9.00
CA LEU A 148 -12.31 12.87 -8.20
C LEU A 148 -12.08 14.13 -9.05
N THR A 149 -11.09 14.10 -9.94
CA THR A 149 -10.86 15.21 -10.87
C THR A 149 -12.06 15.47 -11.78
N SER A 150 -12.68 14.41 -12.31
CA SER A 150 -13.88 14.50 -13.14
C SER A 150 -15.09 15.03 -12.36
N MET A 151 -15.24 14.63 -11.09
CA MET A 151 -16.28 15.15 -10.18
C MET A 151 -16.12 16.65 -9.95
N LEU A 152 -14.90 17.11 -9.65
CA LEU A 152 -14.63 18.54 -9.45
C LEU A 152 -14.94 19.35 -10.71
N ARG A 153 -14.74 18.77 -11.90
CA ARG A 153 -15.11 19.36 -13.19
C ARG A 153 -16.60 19.21 -13.55
N ARG A 154 -17.44 18.76 -12.62
CA ARG A 154 -18.89 18.54 -12.81
C ARG A 154 -19.26 17.51 -13.87
N LYS A 155 -18.35 16.60 -14.23
CA LYS A 155 -18.61 15.51 -15.18
C LYS A 155 -19.13 14.27 -14.45
N SER A 156 -20.39 14.31 -13.99
CA SER A 156 -20.99 13.29 -13.11
C SER A 156 -20.89 11.86 -13.65
N TRP A 157 -21.30 11.61 -14.89
CA TRP A 157 -21.30 10.28 -15.50
C TRP A 157 -19.89 9.71 -15.70
N SER A 158 -18.95 10.54 -16.17
CA SER A 158 -17.54 10.13 -16.29
C SER A 158 -16.94 9.79 -14.93
N SER A 159 -17.23 10.58 -13.90
CA SER A 159 -16.78 10.24 -12.55
C SER A 159 -17.41 8.97 -12.00
N LEU A 160 -18.70 8.72 -12.25
CA LEU A 160 -19.37 7.51 -11.81
C LEU A 160 -18.75 6.27 -12.47
N GLY A 161 -18.54 6.31 -13.79
CA GLY A 161 -17.87 5.22 -14.50
C GLY A 161 -16.46 4.93 -13.98
N LEU A 162 -15.68 5.96 -13.64
CA LEU A 162 -14.36 5.79 -13.03
C LEU A 162 -14.43 5.26 -11.59
N ILE A 163 -15.42 5.66 -10.78
CA ILE A 163 -15.66 5.09 -9.44
C ILE A 163 -15.98 3.61 -9.54
N LEU A 164 -16.87 3.22 -10.45
CA LEU A 164 -17.24 1.82 -10.69
C LEU A 164 -16.03 1.00 -11.17
N LEU A 165 -15.25 1.53 -12.11
CA LEU A 165 -14.00 0.89 -12.56
C LEU A 165 -13.02 0.71 -11.41
N ALA A 166 -12.81 1.74 -10.58
CA ALA A 166 -11.96 1.65 -9.40
C ALA A 166 -12.46 0.58 -8.41
N ALA A 167 -13.78 0.44 -8.25
CA ALA A 167 -14.39 -0.55 -7.35
C ALA A 167 -14.23 -1.99 -7.86
N LEU A 168 -14.32 -2.20 -9.19
CA LEU A 168 -14.01 -3.49 -9.83
C LEU A 168 -12.54 -3.89 -9.64
N ILE A 169 -11.63 -2.91 -9.59
CA ILE A 169 -10.20 -3.14 -9.34
C ILE A 169 -9.96 -3.47 -7.85
N ASN A 170 -10.45 -2.61 -6.97
CA ASN A 170 -10.40 -2.81 -5.53
C ASN A 170 -11.61 -2.12 -4.87
N PRO A 171 -12.51 -2.86 -4.19
CA PRO A 171 -13.78 -2.31 -3.72
C PRO A 171 -13.63 -1.30 -2.56
N THR A 172 -12.55 -1.39 -1.78
CA THR A 172 -12.41 -0.61 -0.53
C THR A 172 -11.96 0.84 -0.75
N ILE A 173 -11.19 1.11 -1.81
CA ILE A 173 -10.59 2.42 -2.06
C ILE A 173 -11.60 3.50 -2.49
N PRO A 174 -12.52 3.25 -3.44
CA PRO A 174 -13.40 4.30 -3.93
C PRO A 174 -14.62 4.59 -3.05
N ILE A 175 -14.80 3.90 -1.91
CA ILE A 175 -15.95 4.09 -1.00
C ILE A 175 -16.16 5.57 -0.62
N PRO A 176 -15.14 6.34 -0.19
CA PRO A 176 -15.34 7.75 0.16
C PRO A 176 -15.76 8.59 -1.05
N LEU A 177 -15.30 8.25 -2.25
CA LEU A 177 -15.67 8.95 -3.47
C LEU A 177 -17.09 8.62 -3.93
N ALA A 178 -17.55 7.39 -3.72
CA ALA A 178 -18.94 7.01 -3.99
C ALA A 178 -19.91 7.81 -3.08
N ILE A 179 -19.61 7.89 -1.77
CA ILE A 179 -20.38 8.71 -0.82
C ILE A 179 -20.32 10.18 -1.21
N PHE A 180 -19.14 10.68 -1.58
CA PHE A 180 -18.97 12.06 -2.05
C PHE A 180 -19.73 12.35 -3.34
N TRP A 181 -19.79 11.40 -4.27
CA TRP A 181 -20.54 11.51 -5.52
C TRP A 181 -22.04 11.59 -5.26
N LEU A 182 -22.55 10.72 -4.38
CA LEU A 182 -23.93 10.78 -3.93
C LEU A 182 -24.22 12.14 -3.30
N ALA A 183 -23.39 12.63 -2.36
CA ALA A 183 -23.61 13.92 -1.72
C ALA A 183 -23.58 15.13 -2.68
N LEU A 184 -22.86 15.05 -3.80
CA LEU A 184 -22.76 16.14 -4.78
C LEU A 184 -23.88 16.13 -5.84
N PHE A 185 -24.34 14.94 -6.25
CA PHE A 185 -25.22 14.78 -7.41
C PHE A 185 -26.58 14.19 -7.04
N PHE A 186 -26.74 13.71 -5.81
CA PHE A 186 -27.97 13.14 -5.29
C PHE A 186 -28.32 13.79 -3.95
N LYS A 187 -29.57 14.19 -3.75
CA LYS A 187 -30.05 14.59 -2.42
C LYS A 187 -30.72 13.38 -1.79
N PRO A 188 -30.09 12.70 -0.81
CA PRO A 188 -30.74 11.58 -0.15
C PRO A 188 -32.04 12.07 0.50
N SER A 189 -33.18 11.52 0.07
CA SER A 189 -34.49 11.78 0.64
C SER A 189 -34.79 10.72 1.71
N GLY A 190 -34.62 11.08 2.97
CA GLY A 190 -35.07 10.27 4.12
C GLY A 190 -33.97 9.81 5.08
N ASN A 191 -34.33 9.75 6.37
CA ASN A 191 -33.51 9.21 7.47
C ASN A 191 -33.59 7.67 7.54
N ARG A 192 -33.36 6.97 6.43
CA ARG A 192 -33.22 5.50 6.46
C ARG A 192 -31.76 5.13 6.36
N PHE A 193 -31.00 5.48 7.39
CA PHE A 193 -29.63 5.02 7.56
C PHE A 193 -29.56 4.21 8.85
N PHE A 194 -29.04 2.99 8.73
CA PHE A 194 -28.73 2.04 9.81
C PHE A 194 -29.94 1.38 10.52
N SER A 195 -30.56 0.39 9.88
CA SER A 195 -31.32 -0.67 10.58
C SER A 195 -30.58 -2.01 10.59
N PHE A 196 -29.29 -2.03 10.26
CA PHE A 196 -28.46 -3.22 10.28
C PHE A 196 -27.28 -3.00 11.24
N LEU A 197 -27.45 -3.45 12.49
CA LEU A 197 -26.33 -3.68 13.39
C LEU A 197 -25.88 -5.12 13.13
N PRO A 198 -24.67 -5.35 12.60
CA PRO A 198 -24.17 -6.70 12.40
C PRO A 198 -24.07 -7.45 13.72
N SER A 199 -24.15 -8.78 13.69
CA SER A 199 -23.91 -9.59 14.88
C SER A 199 -22.50 -9.37 15.40
N ILE A 200 -22.39 -9.11 16.71
CA ILE A 200 -21.11 -9.01 17.41
C ILE A 200 -20.54 -10.42 17.55
N ASN A 201 -19.36 -10.66 16.98
CA ASN A 201 -18.59 -11.88 17.20
C ASN A 201 -17.32 -11.51 17.96
N GLN A 202 -17.36 -11.66 19.28
CA GLN A 202 -16.27 -11.23 20.16
C GLN A 202 -14.98 -12.02 19.89
N ALA A 203 -15.06 -13.34 19.77
CA ALA A 203 -13.89 -14.17 19.48
C ALA A 203 -13.20 -13.75 18.18
N TRP A 204 -13.97 -13.48 17.13
CA TRP A 204 -13.42 -12.99 15.87
C TRP A 204 -12.78 -11.60 16.01
N PHE A 205 -13.41 -10.71 16.77
CA PHE A 205 -12.86 -9.39 17.07
C PHE A 205 -11.54 -9.48 17.85
N ASP A 206 -11.46 -10.31 18.89
CA ASP A 206 -10.26 -10.48 19.71
C ASP A 206 -9.08 -11.05 18.89
N ILE A 207 -9.35 -11.94 17.93
CA ILE A 207 -8.33 -12.44 16.99
C ILE A 207 -7.83 -11.32 16.07
N LEU A 208 -8.74 -10.47 15.57
CA LEU A 208 -8.38 -9.33 14.73
C LEU A 208 -7.55 -8.30 15.50
N GLU A 209 -7.96 -7.99 16.73
CA GLU A 209 -7.34 -7.01 17.60
C GLU A 209 -5.96 -7.47 18.10
N SER A 210 -5.83 -8.73 18.55
CA SER A 210 -4.57 -9.31 19.04
C SER A 210 -3.48 -9.37 17.98
N ARG A 211 -3.83 -9.50 16.70
CA ARG A 211 -2.88 -9.38 15.59
C ARG A 211 -2.32 -7.95 15.45
N GLY A 212 -2.86 -6.97 16.18
CA GLY A 212 -2.39 -5.58 16.18
C GLY A 212 -2.49 -4.96 14.80
N THR A 213 -3.56 -5.29 14.05
CA THR A 213 -3.68 -4.88 12.65
C THR A 213 -3.78 -3.36 12.53
N TYR A 214 -3.43 -2.84 11.36
CA TYR A 214 -3.56 -1.44 11.01
C TYR A 214 -4.98 -0.88 11.20
N SER A 215 -6.00 -1.74 11.24
CA SER A 215 -7.41 -1.41 11.41
C SER A 215 -7.79 -0.93 12.81
N PHE A 216 -6.86 -0.93 13.79
CA PHE A 216 -7.12 -0.54 15.19
C PHE A 216 -6.25 0.67 15.59
N PRO A 217 -6.73 1.91 15.38
CA PRO A 217 -5.99 3.13 15.71
C PRO A 217 -5.58 3.27 17.17
N HIS A 218 -6.32 2.68 18.12
CA HIS A 218 -5.94 2.71 19.54
C HIS A 218 -4.70 1.86 19.84
N LEU A 219 -4.36 0.89 18.98
CA LEU A 219 -3.14 0.08 19.05
C LEU A 219 -1.96 0.70 18.29
N TRP A 220 -2.14 1.87 17.68
CA TRP A 220 -1.08 2.53 16.94
C TRP A 220 0.01 3.08 17.86
N PRO A 221 1.30 2.83 17.59
CA PRO A 221 2.38 3.44 18.36
C PRO A 221 2.38 4.96 18.18
N TRP A 222 3.02 5.68 19.10
CA TRP A 222 3.18 7.13 19.00
C TRP A 222 3.85 7.57 17.68
N THR A 223 4.69 6.72 17.06
CA THR A 223 5.31 6.98 15.74
C THR A 223 4.25 7.12 14.64
N ALA A 224 3.22 6.29 14.70
CA ALA A 224 2.09 6.31 13.78
C ALA A 224 1.27 7.59 13.90
N TRP A 225 0.94 7.97 15.14
CA TRP A 225 0.25 9.22 15.42
C TRP A 225 1.10 10.45 15.08
N GLY A 226 2.41 10.41 15.33
CA GLY A 226 3.34 11.45 14.91
C GLY A 226 3.38 11.60 13.38
N ASN A 227 3.41 10.50 12.64
CA ASN A 227 3.31 10.53 11.17
C ASN A 227 1.97 11.10 10.70
N PHE A 228 0.86 10.69 11.33
CA PHE A 228 -0.47 11.26 11.06
C PHE A 228 -0.48 12.78 11.29
N ALA A 229 0.13 13.25 12.38
CA ALA A 229 0.23 14.67 12.69
C ALA A 229 1.06 15.45 11.64
N LEU A 230 2.12 14.86 11.08
CA LEU A 230 2.89 15.47 9.99
C LEU A 230 2.04 15.66 8.73
N TRP A 231 1.18 14.69 8.40
CA TRP A 231 0.23 14.85 7.29
C TRP A 231 -0.73 16.02 7.52
N LEU A 232 -1.25 16.17 8.74
CA LEU A 232 -2.07 17.33 9.10
C LEU A 232 -1.27 18.64 9.08
N ALA A 233 0.00 18.60 9.47
CA ALA A 233 0.90 19.75 9.40
C ALA A 233 1.10 20.23 7.96
N LEU A 234 1.22 19.32 6.98
CA LEU A 234 1.25 19.69 5.56
C LEU A 234 -0.01 20.45 5.14
N LEU A 235 -1.19 19.98 5.54
CA LEU A 235 -2.44 20.71 5.27
C LEU A 235 -2.47 22.07 5.99
N GLY A 236 -1.98 22.12 7.23
CA GLY A 236 -1.85 23.34 8.02
C GLY A 236 -0.91 24.37 7.39
N THR A 237 0.23 23.96 6.85
CA THR A 237 1.14 24.85 6.11
C THR A 237 0.46 25.48 4.90
N ALA A 238 -0.29 24.67 4.14
CA ALA A 238 -1.03 25.16 3.00
C ALA A 238 -2.15 26.13 3.42
N TRP A 239 -2.80 25.87 4.55
CA TRP A 239 -3.77 26.80 5.11
C TRP A 239 -3.14 28.13 5.53
N LEU A 240 -1.99 28.11 6.21
CA LEU A 240 -1.29 29.32 6.63
C LEU A 240 -0.78 30.14 5.43
N ALA A 241 -0.19 29.47 4.43
CA ALA A 241 0.33 30.13 3.24
C ALA A 241 -0.80 30.63 2.32
N LEU A 242 -1.81 29.80 2.05
CA LEU A 242 -2.80 30.10 1.01
C LEU A 242 -4.11 30.67 1.56
N LYS A 243 -4.35 30.64 2.88
CA LYS A 243 -5.55 31.11 3.62
C LYS A 243 -6.86 31.03 2.82
N LYS A 244 -7.18 32.08 2.05
CA LYS A 244 -8.45 32.23 1.31
C LYS A 244 -8.45 31.57 -0.08
N LYS A 245 -7.29 31.12 -0.58
CA LYS A 245 -7.11 30.58 -1.92
C LYS A 245 -6.68 29.11 -1.96
N ILE A 246 -6.59 28.44 -0.80
CA ILE A 246 -6.11 27.05 -0.71
C ILE A 246 -6.80 26.13 -1.73
N PHE A 247 -8.09 26.35 -2.01
CA PHE A 247 -8.85 25.57 -3.00
C PHE A 247 -9.64 26.42 -4.01
N GLY A 248 -9.60 27.75 -3.88
CA GLY A 248 -10.31 28.68 -4.77
C GLY A 248 -11.78 28.29 -5.02
N LEU A 249 -12.13 28.11 -6.29
CA LEU A 249 -13.47 27.69 -6.74
C LEU A 249 -13.92 26.33 -6.20
N TYR A 250 -12.99 25.47 -5.80
CA TYR A 250 -13.25 24.10 -5.34
C TYR A 250 -13.23 23.96 -3.82
N PHE A 251 -13.24 25.07 -3.08
CA PHE A 251 -13.23 25.04 -1.61
C PHE A 251 -14.39 24.24 -1.02
N LYS A 252 -15.63 24.52 -1.44
CA LYS A 252 -16.81 23.80 -0.95
C LYS A 252 -16.75 22.28 -1.20
N PRO A 253 -16.53 21.80 -2.45
CA PRO A 253 -16.47 20.36 -2.70
C PRO A 253 -15.28 19.68 -2.01
N ILE A 254 -14.09 20.30 -1.97
CA ILE A 254 -12.94 19.69 -1.26
C ILE A 254 -13.17 19.66 0.24
N LYS A 255 -13.75 20.72 0.83
CA LYS A 255 -14.14 20.70 2.24
C LYS A 255 -15.12 19.55 2.53
N LEU A 256 -16.11 19.34 1.67
CA LEU A 256 -17.05 18.24 1.82
C LEU A 256 -16.36 16.87 1.74
N LEU A 257 -15.45 16.66 0.78
CA LEU A 257 -14.64 15.44 0.71
C LEU A 257 -13.83 15.21 2.00
N LEU A 258 -13.15 16.25 2.50
CA LEU A 258 -12.38 16.16 3.74
C LEU A 258 -13.28 15.80 4.94
N VAL A 259 -14.45 16.41 5.05
CA VAL A 259 -15.44 16.08 6.10
C VAL A 259 -15.91 14.62 5.99
N ILE A 260 -16.20 14.14 4.78
CA ILE A 260 -16.59 12.73 4.55
C ILE A 260 -15.47 11.80 4.97
N CYS A 261 -14.24 12.03 4.51
CA CYS A 261 -13.11 11.17 4.83
C CYS A 261 -12.77 11.19 6.33
N SER A 262 -12.81 12.36 6.97
CA SER A 262 -12.64 12.48 8.43
C SER A 262 -13.78 11.80 9.19
N GLY A 263 -15.01 11.93 8.73
CA GLY A 263 -16.17 11.25 9.31
C GLY A 263 -16.06 9.74 9.24
N LEU A 264 -15.65 9.19 8.08
CA LEU A 264 -15.40 7.76 7.90
C LEU A 264 -14.24 7.27 8.78
N PHE A 265 -13.17 8.07 8.93
CA PHE A 265 -12.06 7.75 9.83
C PHE A 265 -12.53 7.71 11.30
N LEU A 266 -13.29 8.71 11.75
CA LEU A 266 -13.81 8.77 13.12
C LEU A 266 -14.82 7.63 13.38
N PHE A 267 -15.68 7.34 12.41
CA PHE A 267 -16.59 6.21 12.48
C PHE A 267 -15.81 4.89 12.58
N HIS A 268 -14.74 4.71 11.77
CA HIS A 268 -13.85 3.55 11.87
C HIS A 268 -13.23 3.45 13.27
N LEU A 269 -12.76 4.57 13.83
CA LEU A 269 -12.18 4.60 15.16
C LEU A 269 -13.17 4.10 16.20
N ILE A 270 -14.42 4.59 16.18
CA ILE A 270 -15.50 4.15 17.08
C ILE A 270 -15.77 2.65 16.95
N ILE A 271 -15.90 2.11 15.73
CA ILE A 271 -16.15 0.66 15.56
C ILE A 271 -14.92 -0.17 15.92
N SER A 272 -13.71 0.35 15.80
CA SER A 272 -12.51 -0.41 16.15
C SER A 272 -12.24 -0.45 17.65
N SER A 273 -12.76 0.50 18.43
CA SER A 273 -12.47 0.61 19.87
C SER A 273 -13.68 0.46 20.79
N LEU A 274 -14.89 0.83 20.35
CA LEU A 274 -16.09 0.88 21.19
C LEU A 274 -17.16 -0.14 20.76
N LEU A 275 -17.19 -0.57 19.49
CA LEU A 275 -18.22 -1.47 18.96
C LEU A 275 -17.59 -2.67 18.24
N PRO A 276 -17.43 -3.84 18.87
CA PRO A 276 -16.69 -4.98 18.32
C PRO A 276 -17.41 -5.66 17.13
N SER A 277 -17.42 -5.00 15.97
CA SER A 277 -18.02 -5.50 14.73
C SER A 277 -16.95 -5.74 13.66
N PRO A 278 -16.42 -6.98 13.58
CA PRO A 278 -15.50 -7.40 12.52
C PRO A 278 -16.02 -7.13 11.10
N GLN A 279 -17.33 -7.25 10.87
CA GLN A 279 -17.96 -7.03 9.57
C GLN A 279 -17.86 -5.58 9.10
N LEU A 280 -17.96 -4.61 10.02
CA LEU A 280 -17.73 -3.20 9.69
C LEU A 280 -16.24 -2.90 9.53
N ILE A 281 -15.39 -3.55 10.33
CA ILE A 281 -13.92 -3.41 10.23
C ILE A 281 -13.41 -3.93 8.87
N GLN A 282 -14.02 -4.97 8.32
CA GLN A 282 -13.72 -5.52 7.00
C GLN A 282 -13.88 -4.50 5.86
N LEU A 283 -14.72 -3.47 6.03
CA LEU A 283 -14.88 -2.40 5.05
C LEU A 283 -13.64 -1.49 4.95
N GLN A 284 -12.74 -1.56 5.93
CA GLN A 284 -11.48 -0.82 5.95
C GLN A 284 -11.66 0.69 5.73
N LEU A 285 -12.68 1.28 6.37
CA LEU A 285 -13.07 2.69 6.21
C LEU A 285 -11.96 3.67 6.60
N LEU A 286 -11.04 3.23 7.46
CA LEU A 286 -9.79 3.94 7.80
C LEU A 286 -8.99 4.38 6.56
N ARG A 287 -9.09 3.65 5.44
CA ARG A 287 -8.41 3.97 4.18
C ARG A 287 -8.88 5.29 3.57
N ALA A 288 -10.03 5.82 3.98
CA ALA A 288 -10.51 7.14 3.58
C ALA A 288 -9.52 8.27 3.91
N ALA A 289 -8.68 8.09 4.94
CA ALA A 289 -7.62 9.02 5.31
C ALA A 289 -6.61 9.27 4.17
N SER A 290 -6.42 8.31 3.24
CA SER A 290 -5.52 8.48 2.09
C SER A 290 -5.88 9.70 1.23
N PHE A 291 -7.16 9.97 1.00
CA PHE A 291 -7.58 11.15 0.25
C PHE A 291 -7.26 12.45 1.00
N VAL A 292 -7.34 12.44 2.34
CA VAL A 292 -6.93 13.59 3.17
C VAL A 292 -5.43 13.83 3.02
N PHE A 293 -4.62 12.77 3.08
CA PHE A 293 -3.17 12.84 2.92
C PHE A 293 -2.78 13.30 1.51
N ILE A 294 -3.45 12.80 0.47
CA ILE A 294 -3.20 13.21 -0.91
C ILE A 294 -3.53 14.69 -1.12
N VAL A 295 -4.68 15.15 -0.61
CA VAL A 295 -5.06 16.56 -0.65
C VAL A 295 -4.06 17.40 0.15
N ALA A 296 -3.59 16.93 1.30
CA ALA A 296 -2.56 17.61 2.08
C ALA A 296 -1.25 17.78 1.30
N LEU A 297 -0.78 16.73 0.61
CA LEU A 297 0.46 16.81 -0.18
C LEU A 297 0.32 17.74 -1.39
N ILE A 298 -0.80 17.65 -2.10
CA ILE A 298 -1.09 18.51 -3.26
C ILE A 298 -1.17 19.99 -2.81
N SER A 299 -1.81 20.25 -1.67
CA SER A 299 -1.93 21.59 -1.11
C SER A 299 -0.58 22.12 -0.62
N PHE A 300 0.24 21.25 -0.02
CA PHE A 300 1.60 21.58 0.36
C PHE A 300 2.47 21.91 -0.86
N ALA A 301 2.37 21.15 -1.95
CA ALA A 301 3.08 21.46 -3.20
C ALA A 301 2.74 22.87 -3.72
N ALA A 302 1.45 23.25 -3.65
CA ALA A 302 1.02 24.59 -4.01
C ALA A 302 1.61 25.66 -3.08
N ALA A 303 1.55 25.43 -1.76
CA ALA A 303 2.13 26.33 -0.77
C ALA A 303 3.63 26.51 -0.98
N ALA A 304 4.37 25.40 -1.14
CA ALA A 304 5.80 25.38 -1.39
C ALA A 304 6.17 26.16 -2.67
N TYR A 305 5.42 25.99 -3.76
CA TYR A 305 5.62 26.78 -4.98
C TYR A 305 5.53 28.29 -4.71
N PHE A 306 4.48 28.75 -4.03
CA PHE A 306 4.34 30.18 -3.75
C PHE A 306 5.38 30.69 -2.75
N CYS A 307 5.72 29.89 -1.74
CA CYS A 307 6.77 30.23 -0.78
C CYS A 307 8.14 30.39 -1.46
N LEU A 308 8.50 29.49 -2.36
CA LEU A 308 9.74 29.58 -3.15
C LEU A 308 9.76 30.79 -4.10
N MET A 309 8.64 31.07 -4.76
CA MET A 309 8.60 32.07 -5.84
C MET A 309 8.34 33.50 -5.36
N ALA A 310 7.70 33.68 -4.21
CA ALA A 310 7.10 34.96 -3.83
C ALA A 310 7.34 35.37 -2.37
N SER A 311 8.21 34.67 -1.63
CA SER A 311 8.55 35.02 -0.25
C SER A 311 9.98 35.54 -0.08
N SER A 312 10.29 35.99 1.14
CA SER A 312 11.63 36.35 1.60
C SER A 312 12.58 35.15 1.59
N TRP A 313 13.89 35.40 1.54
CA TRP A 313 14.91 34.35 1.50
C TRP A 313 14.83 33.34 2.66
N PRO A 314 14.48 33.69 3.92
CA PRO A 314 14.39 32.71 5.00
C PRO A 314 13.25 31.71 4.76
N VAL A 315 12.11 32.18 4.27
CA VAL A 315 10.96 31.32 3.93
C VAL A 315 11.31 30.39 2.78
N ARG A 316 12.11 30.83 1.80
CA ARG A 316 12.58 29.97 0.70
C ARG A 316 13.47 28.84 1.20
N ILE A 317 14.42 29.14 2.08
CA ILE A 317 15.30 28.12 2.68
C ILE A 317 14.47 27.12 3.49
N LEU A 318 13.60 27.60 4.39
CA LEU A 318 12.72 26.73 5.17
C LEU A 318 11.84 25.85 4.27
N THR A 319 11.35 26.39 3.14
CA THR A 319 10.56 25.63 2.17
C THR A 319 11.40 24.56 1.47
N GLY A 320 12.65 24.86 1.10
CA GLY A 320 13.58 23.87 0.54
C GLY A 320 13.90 22.73 1.51
N VAL A 321 14.13 23.06 2.78
CA VAL A 321 14.32 22.06 3.85
C VAL A 321 13.07 21.21 4.03
N ALA A 322 11.88 21.82 4.05
CA ALA A 322 10.62 21.08 4.17
C ALA A 322 10.35 20.18 2.96
N LEU A 323 10.62 20.64 1.74
CA LEU A 323 10.51 19.80 0.53
C LEU A 323 11.45 18.61 0.60
N THR A 324 12.67 18.81 1.11
CA THR A 324 13.65 17.74 1.33
C THR A 324 13.15 16.76 2.40
N GLY A 325 12.64 17.27 3.52
CA GLY A 325 12.06 16.45 4.59
C GLY A 325 10.84 15.64 4.13
N VAL A 326 9.95 16.23 3.33
CA VAL A 326 8.81 15.53 2.71
C VAL A 326 9.28 14.52 1.66
N TYR A 327 10.31 14.83 0.89
CA TYR A 327 10.83 13.91 -0.13
C TYR A 327 11.41 12.65 0.51
N PHE A 328 12.29 12.80 1.50
CA PHE A 328 12.91 11.70 2.24
C PHE A 328 12.01 11.11 3.33
N TRP A 329 10.74 11.53 3.39
CA TRP A 329 9.74 10.99 4.31
C TRP A 329 9.38 9.54 3.96
N GLY A 330 10.23 8.63 4.41
CA GLY A 330 10.06 7.19 4.29
C GLY A 330 9.42 6.59 5.54
N MET A 331 9.83 5.36 5.86
CA MET A 331 9.22 4.58 6.94
C MET A 331 9.81 4.85 8.33
N HIS A 332 11.02 5.39 8.42
CA HIS A 332 11.63 5.76 9.70
C HIS A 332 11.42 7.24 9.97
N LEU A 333 10.47 7.52 10.85
CA LEU A 333 10.22 8.86 11.33
C LEU A 333 11.34 9.28 12.28
N THR A 334 12.28 10.09 11.78
CA THR A 334 13.35 10.68 12.60
C THR A 334 12.96 12.06 13.10
N LEU A 335 13.62 12.54 14.16
CA LEU A 335 13.49 13.92 14.64
C LEU A 335 13.66 14.95 13.50
N TRP A 336 14.51 14.63 12.52
CA TRP A 336 14.73 15.46 11.34
C TRP A 336 13.47 15.69 10.51
N HIS A 337 12.55 14.73 10.41
CA HIS A 337 11.29 14.91 9.69
C HIS A 337 10.37 15.88 10.41
N PHE A 338 10.30 15.79 11.74
CA PHE A 338 9.53 16.72 12.56
C PHE A 338 10.09 18.14 12.46
N LEU A 339 11.41 18.29 12.48
CA LEU A 339 12.05 19.60 12.31
C LEU A 339 11.86 20.13 10.89
N ALA A 340 12.19 19.35 9.86
CA ALA A 340 12.14 19.81 8.48
C ALA A 340 10.71 20.17 8.02
N ILE A 341 9.73 19.34 8.36
CA ILE A 341 8.33 19.56 7.98
C ILE A 341 7.65 20.54 8.94
N GLY A 342 7.90 20.42 10.25
CA GLY A 342 7.23 21.18 11.30
C GLY A 342 7.76 22.60 11.53
N LEU A 343 9.00 22.92 11.15
CA LEU A 343 9.53 24.29 11.26
C LEU A 343 8.99 25.24 10.19
N LEU A 344 8.56 24.73 9.03
CA LEU A 344 7.98 25.57 7.98
C LEU A 344 6.69 26.28 8.44
N PRO A 345 5.67 25.61 9.03
CA PRO A 345 4.49 26.32 9.52
C PRO A 345 4.82 27.37 10.59
N LEU A 346 5.80 27.11 11.46
CA LEU A 346 6.30 28.09 12.44
C LEU A 346 6.95 29.30 11.75
N GLY A 347 7.81 29.07 10.77
CA GLY A 347 8.41 30.14 9.96
C GLY A 347 7.37 30.96 9.19
N LEU A 348 6.34 30.33 8.65
CA LEU A 348 5.23 31.03 7.99
C LEU A 348 4.42 31.90 8.98
N PHE A 349 4.28 31.46 10.23
CA PHE A 349 3.64 32.22 11.29
C PHE A 349 4.47 33.45 11.70
N ILE A 350 5.79 33.29 11.84
CA ILE A 350 6.73 34.34 12.24
C ILE A 350 6.92 35.38 11.12
N PHE A 351 7.27 34.93 9.92
CA PHE A 351 7.67 35.82 8.82
C PHE A 351 6.47 36.36 8.00
N LYS A 352 5.25 35.88 8.26
CA LYS A 352 3.98 36.23 7.58
C LYS A 352 4.20 36.65 6.11
N PRO A 353 4.54 35.71 5.22
CA PRO A 353 5.00 36.06 3.88
C PRO A 353 3.92 36.85 3.12
N LYS A 354 4.31 37.98 2.53
CA LYS A 354 3.50 38.70 1.53
C LYS A 354 3.55 37.92 0.21
N LEU A 355 2.78 36.84 0.13
CA LEU A 355 2.76 35.98 -1.05
C LEU A 355 2.12 36.68 -2.25
N ASN A 356 2.91 36.93 -3.29
CA ASN A 356 2.40 37.36 -4.57
C ASN A 356 1.80 36.17 -5.35
N LEU A 357 0.52 35.89 -5.10
CA LEU A 357 -0.23 34.80 -5.72
C LEU A 357 -0.51 35.00 -7.23
N LYS A 358 -0.05 36.11 -7.84
CA LYS A 358 -0.08 36.32 -9.30
C LYS A 358 1.14 35.74 -10.02
N SER A 359 2.16 35.26 -9.31
CA SER A 359 3.36 34.69 -9.93
C SER A 359 3.05 33.46 -10.80
N LYS A 360 3.32 33.55 -12.10
CA LYS A 360 3.14 32.48 -13.10
C LYS A 360 4.47 31.94 -13.65
N LYS A 361 5.57 32.03 -12.90
CA LYS A 361 6.88 31.54 -13.36
C LYS A 361 6.80 30.02 -13.63
N ASP A 362 7.16 29.62 -14.85
CA ASP A 362 7.32 28.21 -15.19
C ASP A 362 8.64 27.72 -14.58
N ILE A 363 8.56 26.74 -13.68
CA ILE A 363 9.74 26.15 -13.03
C ILE A 363 9.98 24.70 -13.45
N SER A 364 9.30 24.22 -14.49
CA SER A 364 9.40 22.82 -14.91
C SER A 364 10.83 22.36 -15.20
N ALA A 365 11.69 23.23 -15.74
CA ALA A 365 13.11 22.92 -15.92
C ALA A 365 13.83 22.69 -14.59
N HIS A 366 13.56 23.50 -13.57
CA HIS A 366 14.14 23.34 -12.22
C HIS A 366 13.62 22.08 -11.53
N ILE A 367 12.33 21.75 -11.74
CA ILE A 367 11.75 20.49 -11.24
C ILE A 367 12.41 19.30 -11.93
N LEU A 368 12.67 19.37 -13.25
CA LEU A 368 13.38 18.33 -13.97
C LEU A 368 14.81 18.17 -13.45
N ILE A 369 15.53 19.27 -13.25
CA ILE A 369 16.88 19.25 -12.65
C ILE A 369 16.84 18.62 -11.27
N LEU A 370 15.86 18.96 -10.43
CA LEU A 370 15.67 18.34 -9.11
C LEU A 370 15.47 16.82 -9.20
N VAL A 371 14.62 16.36 -10.12
CA VAL A 371 14.42 14.91 -10.32
C VAL A 371 15.71 14.24 -10.79
N LEU A 372 16.41 14.83 -11.76
CA LEU A 372 17.67 14.29 -12.29
C LEU A 372 18.77 14.26 -11.23
N THR A 373 18.91 15.30 -10.41
CA THR A 373 19.88 15.32 -9.31
C THR A 373 19.53 14.33 -8.22
N GLN A 374 18.24 14.10 -7.94
CA GLN A 374 17.80 13.06 -7.01
C GLN A 374 18.12 11.66 -7.55
N VAL A 375 17.82 11.38 -8.82
CA VAL A 375 18.19 10.12 -9.47
C VAL A 375 19.69 9.93 -9.40
N LEU A 376 20.48 10.94 -9.79
CA LEU A 376 21.94 10.88 -9.72
C LEU A 376 22.46 10.68 -8.29
N PHE A 377 21.92 11.39 -7.30
CA PHE A 377 22.26 11.23 -5.88
C PHE A 377 22.06 9.78 -5.43
N VAL A 378 20.92 9.17 -5.76
CA VAL A 378 20.66 7.75 -5.44
C VAL A 378 21.63 6.84 -6.20
N LEU A 379 21.83 7.05 -7.51
CA LEU A 379 22.75 6.25 -8.32
C LEU A 379 24.22 6.34 -7.87
N VAL A 380 24.67 7.49 -7.34
CA VAL A 380 26.07 7.75 -7.01
C VAL A 380 26.39 7.50 -5.53
N LEU A 381 25.50 7.86 -4.60
CA LEU A 381 25.83 7.85 -3.17
C LEU A 381 25.19 6.70 -2.41
N VAL A 382 24.08 6.14 -2.91
CA VAL A 382 23.38 5.02 -2.27
C VAL A 382 23.72 3.68 -2.96
N LYS A 383 23.99 3.68 -4.27
CA LYS A 383 24.15 2.47 -5.09
C LYS A 383 25.56 1.87 -5.30
N PRO A 384 26.73 2.48 -4.99
CA PRO A 384 28.02 1.83 -5.27
C PRO A 384 28.40 0.63 -4.39
N GLN A 385 27.55 0.18 -3.46
CA GLN A 385 27.92 -0.87 -2.49
C GLN A 385 27.41 -2.29 -2.81
N VAL A 386 26.75 -2.56 -3.96
CA VAL A 386 26.18 -3.89 -4.25
C VAL A 386 26.24 -4.25 -5.77
N LYS A 387 26.51 -5.53 -6.09
CA LYS A 387 26.80 -6.08 -7.44
C LYS A 387 25.53 -6.29 -8.32
N LEU A 388 25.79 -6.45 -9.63
CA LEU A 388 24.85 -6.50 -10.76
C LEU A 388 23.57 -7.36 -10.67
N PRO A 389 23.57 -8.56 -10.08
CA PRO A 389 22.35 -9.37 -10.00
C PRO A 389 21.36 -8.87 -8.93
N ASP A 390 21.85 -8.07 -7.95
CA ASP A 390 21.09 -7.52 -6.82
C ASP A 390 20.65 -6.05 -7.08
N TYR A 391 20.54 -5.67 -8.35
CA TYR A 391 20.57 -4.27 -8.79
C TYR A 391 19.32 -3.40 -8.52
N PHE A 392 18.28 -3.96 -7.91
CA PHE A 392 16.99 -3.27 -7.74
C PHE A 392 16.74 -2.74 -6.31
N HIS A 393 17.75 -2.67 -5.44
CA HIS A 393 17.49 -2.51 -4.01
C HIS A 393 17.89 -1.14 -3.45
N TYR A 394 16.89 -0.26 -3.27
CA TYR A 394 16.92 0.66 -2.13
C TYR A 394 16.62 -0.18 -0.87
N PRO A 395 17.37 -0.07 0.24
CA PRO A 395 17.08 -0.87 1.44
C PRO A 395 15.68 -0.52 1.94
N ASN A 396 14.73 -1.42 1.69
CA ASN A 396 13.41 -1.36 2.27
C ASN A 396 13.35 -2.38 3.41
N PRO A 397 13.28 -1.95 4.68
CA PRO A 397 13.29 -2.86 5.81
C PRO A 397 12.03 -3.74 5.92
N LEU A 398 11.00 -3.50 5.11
CA LEU A 398 9.84 -4.40 5.01
C LEU A 398 10.09 -5.62 4.12
N VAL A 399 11.16 -5.62 3.31
CA VAL A 399 11.50 -6.73 2.42
C VAL A 399 12.88 -7.23 2.82
N ASP A 400 12.91 -8.28 3.64
CA ASP A 400 14.14 -9.02 3.87
C ASP A 400 14.40 -9.94 2.67
N LEU A 401 15.51 -9.70 1.98
CA LEU A 401 15.95 -10.50 0.84
C LEU A 401 16.97 -11.55 1.23
N LYS A 402 17.45 -11.55 2.48
CA LYS A 402 18.47 -12.49 2.93
C LYS A 402 17.90 -13.92 2.93
N GLY A 403 18.60 -14.85 2.29
CA GLY A 403 18.15 -16.24 2.17
C GLY A 403 16.91 -16.42 1.31
N ARG A 404 16.50 -15.39 0.54
CA ARG A 404 15.35 -15.46 -0.35
C ARG A 404 15.56 -16.48 -1.48
N ASP A 405 16.76 -16.52 -2.04
CA ASP A 405 17.09 -17.47 -3.10
C ASP A 405 17.05 -18.90 -2.56
N ASP A 406 17.65 -19.15 -1.39
CA ASP A 406 17.55 -20.45 -0.71
C ASP A 406 16.09 -20.85 -0.44
N TRP A 407 15.23 -19.89 -0.07
CA TRP A 407 13.80 -20.16 0.17
C TRP A 407 13.04 -20.44 -1.12
N LEU A 408 13.36 -19.72 -2.20
CA LEU A 408 12.80 -19.96 -3.52
C LEU A 408 13.20 -21.33 -4.06
N ASP A 409 14.45 -21.74 -3.86
CA ASP A 409 14.95 -23.04 -4.28
C ASP A 409 14.17 -24.18 -3.63
N VAL A 410 13.84 -24.07 -2.33
CA VAL A 410 12.99 -25.05 -1.64
C VAL A 410 11.61 -25.12 -2.27
N GLN A 411 11.00 -23.98 -2.62
CA GLN A 411 9.69 -23.95 -3.26
C GLN A 411 9.74 -24.62 -4.65
N VAL A 412 10.73 -24.28 -5.46
CA VAL A 412 10.92 -24.89 -6.80
C VAL A 412 11.18 -26.39 -6.67
N TRP A 413 12.02 -26.80 -5.71
CA TRP A 413 12.25 -28.22 -5.43
C TRP A 413 10.95 -28.94 -5.06
N ALA A 414 10.14 -28.37 -4.16
CA ALA A 414 8.87 -28.94 -3.75
C ALA A 414 7.90 -29.11 -4.94
N LYS A 415 7.84 -28.12 -5.83
CA LYS A 415 7.03 -28.19 -7.05
C LYS A 415 7.43 -29.33 -7.99
N VAL A 416 8.72 -29.64 -8.08
CA VAL A 416 9.25 -30.66 -9.01
C VAL A 416 9.25 -32.07 -8.39
N ASN A 417 9.48 -32.18 -7.08
CA ASN A 417 9.81 -33.45 -6.42
C ASN A 417 8.70 -33.99 -5.47
N SER A 418 7.52 -33.37 -5.45
CA SER A 418 6.38 -33.84 -4.66
C SER A 418 5.10 -33.87 -5.49
N PRO A 419 4.10 -34.72 -5.16
CA PRO A 419 2.80 -34.70 -5.85
C PRO A 419 2.03 -33.42 -5.53
N VAL A 420 1.07 -33.01 -6.38
CA VAL A 420 0.36 -31.71 -6.27
C VAL A 420 -0.45 -31.59 -4.98
N GLU A 421 -0.96 -32.72 -4.50
CA GLU A 421 -1.71 -32.87 -3.26
C GLU A 421 -0.84 -32.86 -2.00
N ALA A 422 0.48 -32.93 -2.14
CA ALA A 422 1.39 -32.96 -0.99
C ALA A 422 1.19 -31.75 -0.09
N VAL A 423 1.11 -32.01 1.20
CA VAL A 423 0.99 -31.01 2.25
C VAL A 423 2.34 -30.82 2.91
N PHE A 424 2.80 -29.57 2.95
CA PHE A 424 4.03 -29.19 3.61
C PHE A 424 3.74 -28.54 4.96
N LEU A 425 4.57 -28.86 5.94
CA LEU A 425 4.80 -28.05 7.11
C LEU A 425 6.11 -27.29 6.91
N ALA A 426 6.06 -25.96 6.92
CA ALA A 426 7.22 -25.11 6.67
C ALA A 426 7.33 -24.00 7.73
N PRO A 427 8.49 -23.33 7.85
CA PRO A 427 8.70 -22.32 8.89
C PRO A 427 7.62 -21.24 8.81
N PRO A 428 6.77 -21.10 9.84
CA PRO A 428 5.51 -20.39 9.67
C PRO A 428 5.70 -18.87 9.56
N GLU A 429 6.84 -18.33 10.01
CA GLU A 429 7.18 -16.91 9.88
C GLU A 429 7.74 -16.55 8.50
N ILE A 430 8.13 -17.53 7.68
CA ILE A 430 8.65 -17.28 6.33
C ILE A 430 7.48 -17.38 5.34
N PRO A 431 7.04 -16.27 4.72
CA PRO A 431 5.84 -16.26 3.90
C PRO A 431 6.11 -16.76 2.47
N GLY A 432 5.03 -16.94 1.71
CA GLY A 432 5.11 -17.11 0.26
C GLY A 432 5.36 -18.54 -0.23
N PHE A 433 5.45 -19.55 0.65
CA PHE A 433 5.70 -20.94 0.23
C PHE A 433 4.82 -21.41 -0.93
N ARG A 434 3.52 -21.10 -0.87
CA ARG A 434 2.53 -21.46 -1.90
C ARG A 434 2.79 -20.81 -3.27
N SER A 435 3.48 -19.66 -3.34
CA SER A 435 3.65 -18.87 -4.56
C SER A 435 4.33 -19.66 -5.68
N PHE A 436 5.46 -20.33 -5.37
CA PHE A 436 6.23 -21.08 -6.36
C PHE A 436 6.26 -22.58 -6.12
N SER A 437 5.93 -23.06 -4.91
CA SER A 437 5.80 -24.50 -4.67
C SER A 437 4.57 -25.07 -5.35
N GLU A 438 3.50 -24.28 -5.45
CA GLU A 438 2.19 -24.77 -5.89
C GLU A 438 1.75 -26.02 -5.09
N ARG A 439 2.14 -26.07 -3.80
CA ARG A 439 1.79 -27.15 -2.85
C ARG A 439 0.96 -26.63 -1.70
N ASN A 440 0.24 -27.56 -1.08
CA ASN A 440 -0.55 -27.30 0.11
C ASN A 440 0.37 -26.97 1.30
N LEU A 441 -0.08 -26.11 2.20
CA LEU A 441 0.67 -25.75 3.41
C LEU A 441 -0.22 -25.83 4.65
N VAL A 442 0.32 -26.36 5.74
CA VAL A 442 -0.39 -26.46 7.03
C VAL A 442 -0.83 -25.08 7.53
N SER A 443 0.06 -24.08 7.57
CA SER A 443 -0.25 -22.70 7.94
C SER A 443 0.96 -21.80 7.75
N SER A 444 0.72 -20.50 7.55
CA SER A 444 1.71 -19.43 7.66
C SER A 444 1.21 -18.29 8.55
N ALA A 445 2.11 -17.55 9.19
CA ALA A 445 1.81 -16.27 9.83
C ALA A 445 1.17 -15.28 8.84
N LYS A 446 1.59 -15.33 7.57
CA LYS A 446 1.04 -14.48 6.52
C LYS A 446 -0.42 -14.77 6.25
N ASP A 447 -0.87 -16.03 6.38
CA ASP A 447 -2.27 -16.45 6.18
C ASP A 447 -3.26 -15.70 7.07
N GLY A 448 -2.77 -15.13 8.18
CA GLY A 448 -3.49 -14.21 9.06
C GLY A 448 -3.93 -12.90 8.38
N GLY A 449 -3.44 -12.59 7.18
CA GLY A 449 -3.94 -11.47 6.37
C GLY A 449 -5.40 -11.62 5.96
N LEU A 450 -5.93 -12.85 6.01
CA LEU A 450 -7.28 -13.17 5.54
C LEU A 450 -8.33 -13.30 6.64
N ILE A 451 -7.94 -13.16 7.90
CA ILE A 451 -8.88 -13.27 9.03
C ILE A 451 -9.99 -12.21 8.98
N PHE A 452 -9.89 -11.18 8.15
CA PHE A 452 -10.95 -10.18 7.95
C PHE A 452 -12.20 -10.71 7.24
N TYR A 453 -12.13 -11.90 6.63
CA TYR A 453 -13.18 -12.38 5.74
C TYR A 453 -14.07 -13.48 6.34
N SER A 454 -13.61 -14.18 7.38
CA SER A 454 -14.36 -15.27 8.00
C SER A 454 -13.96 -15.47 9.46
N ALA A 455 -14.95 -15.55 10.34
CA ALA A 455 -14.76 -15.88 11.75
C ALA A 455 -14.19 -17.30 11.92
N GLN A 456 -14.74 -18.28 11.19
CA GLN A 456 -14.27 -19.67 11.25
C GLN A 456 -12.80 -19.76 10.84
N TYR A 457 -12.45 -19.12 9.71
CA TYR A 457 -11.06 -19.10 9.26
C TYR A 457 -10.13 -18.42 10.27
N ALA A 458 -10.58 -17.33 10.90
CA ALA A 458 -9.81 -16.65 11.93
C ALA A 458 -9.48 -17.57 13.11
N ILE A 459 -10.47 -18.35 13.57
CA ILE A 459 -10.30 -19.34 14.64
C ILE A 459 -9.35 -20.46 14.20
N ASP A 460 -9.58 -21.06 13.01
CA ASP A 460 -8.74 -22.14 12.48
C ASP A 460 -7.28 -21.69 12.33
N TRP A 461 -7.06 -20.48 11.81
CA TRP A 461 -5.74 -19.89 11.68
C TRP A 461 -5.08 -19.69 13.04
N GLN A 462 -5.81 -19.14 14.03
CA GLN A 462 -5.26 -18.93 15.37
C GLN A 462 -4.87 -20.25 16.04
N GLN A 463 -5.68 -21.30 15.91
CA GLN A 463 -5.38 -22.64 16.44
C GLN A 463 -4.12 -23.23 15.81
N ARG A 464 -3.99 -23.15 14.47
CA ARG A 464 -2.78 -23.56 13.76
C ARG A 464 -1.56 -22.75 14.22
N ARG A 465 -1.69 -21.44 14.39
CA ARG A 465 -0.61 -20.58 14.89
C ARG A 465 -0.15 -20.95 16.28
N GLN A 466 -1.09 -21.29 17.17
CA GLN A 466 -0.77 -21.73 18.52
C GLN A 466 -0.04 -23.08 18.50
N ALA A 467 -0.47 -24.03 17.67
CA ALA A 467 0.20 -25.33 17.52
C ALA A 467 1.62 -25.25 16.93
N LEU A 468 1.91 -24.20 16.16
CA LEU A 468 3.23 -23.95 15.57
C LEU A 468 4.11 -23.00 16.39
N LYS A 469 3.69 -22.63 17.60
CA LYS A 469 4.45 -21.73 18.47
C LYS A 469 5.72 -22.44 18.94
N GLY A 470 6.88 -21.85 18.64
CA GLY A 470 8.18 -22.43 18.98
C GLY A 470 8.78 -23.34 17.90
N TYR A 471 8.22 -23.32 16.68
CA TYR A 471 8.63 -24.12 15.52
C TYR A 471 10.14 -24.34 15.37
N ASP A 472 10.95 -23.28 15.47
CA ASP A 472 12.39 -23.34 15.25
C ASP A 472 13.15 -24.20 16.28
N ASN A 473 12.49 -24.61 17.37
CA ASN A 473 13.05 -25.44 18.45
C ASN A 473 12.36 -26.80 18.58
N PHE A 474 11.46 -27.16 17.67
CA PHE A 474 10.71 -28.41 17.74
C PHE A 474 11.62 -29.63 17.58
N THR A 475 11.38 -30.65 18.40
CA THR A 475 12.01 -31.97 18.26
C THR A 475 11.21 -32.83 17.26
N SER A 476 11.75 -34.00 16.89
CA SER A 476 11.01 -34.97 16.08
C SER A 476 9.65 -35.33 16.70
N ALA A 477 9.58 -35.45 18.04
CA ALA A 477 8.34 -35.75 18.75
C ALA A 477 7.31 -34.61 18.63
N ASP A 478 7.75 -33.36 18.70
CA ASP A 478 6.87 -32.19 18.54
C ASP A 478 6.29 -32.12 17.12
N PHE A 479 7.12 -32.39 16.09
CA PHE A 479 6.63 -32.46 14.70
C PHE A 479 5.62 -33.59 14.49
N LEU A 480 5.82 -34.75 15.11
CA LEU A 480 4.84 -35.84 15.08
C LEU A 480 3.54 -35.47 15.80
N ALA A 481 3.61 -34.74 16.92
CA ALA A 481 2.42 -34.23 17.60
C ALA A 481 1.63 -33.26 16.72
N VAL A 482 2.32 -32.38 15.98
CA VAL A 482 1.67 -31.51 14.98
C VAL A 482 1.10 -32.32 13.82
N LYS A 483 1.79 -33.36 13.34
CA LYS A 483 1.32 -34.23 12.25
C LYS A 483 0.01 -34.94 12.60
N ASN A 484 -0.17 -35.30 13.88
CA ASN A 484 -1.43 -35.87 14.39
C ASN A 484 -2.60 -34.87 14.38
N LEU A 485 -2.32 -33.57 14.54
CA LEU A 485 -3.35 -32.52 14.48
C LEU A 485 -3.64 -32.09 13.03
N TYR A 486 -2.60 -31.97 12.22
CA TYR A 486 -2.66 -31.50 10.84
C TYR A 486 -1.77 -32.42 10.01
N SER A 487 -2.38 -33.29 9.20
CA SER A 487 -1.62 -34.22 8.37
C SER A 487 -0.73 -33.48 7.35
N PHE A 488 0.54 -33.86 7.25
CA PHE A 488 1.50 -33.36 6.26
C PHE A 488 2.52 -34.43 5.86
N ASP A 489 3.01 -34.32 4.62
CA ASP A 489 3.92 -35.29 3.98
C ASP A 489 5.39 -34.85 4.07
N TYR A 490 5.62 -33.53 4.06
CA TYR A 490 6.96 -32.94 4.04
C TYR A 490 7.12 -31.90 5.13
N LEU A 491 8.32 -31.83 5.69
CA LEU A 491 8.73 -30.87 6.70
C LEU A 491 9.90 -30.04 6.19
N VAL A 492 9.83 -28.72 6.30
CA VAL A 492 10.93 -27.80 5.98
C VAL A 492 11.43 -27.12 7.25
N VAL A 493 12.74 -27.18 7.52
CA VAL A 493 13.36 -26.48 8.64
C VAL A 493 14.58 -25.69 8.17
N LYS A 494 15.00 -24.69 8.94
CA LYS A 494 16.24 -23.95 8.66
C LYS A 494 17.44 -24.90 8.77
N VAL A 495 18.50 -24.63 8.01
CA VAL A 495 19.70 -25.50 7.97
C VAL A 495 20.34 -25.70 9.35
N ASN A 496 20.27 -24.68 10.21
CA ASN A 496 20.82 -24.66 11.56
C ASN A 496 19.92 -25.33 12.61
N HIS A 497 18.76 -25.84 12.22
CA HIS A 497 17.90 -26.64 13.07
C HIS A 497 18.62 -27.93 13.49
N GLN A 498 18.39 -28.38 14.72
CA GLN A 498 18.93 -29.64 15.25
C GLN A 498 18.56 -30.82 14.32
N PRO A 499 19.40 -31.86 14.21
CA PRO A 499 19.09 -33.04 13.42
C PRO A 499 17.74 -33.65 13.82
N LEU A 500 16.95 -34.05 12.83
CA LEU A 500 15.67 -34.70 13.01
C LEU A 500 15.75 -36.15 12.53
N ASP A 501 15.02 -37.04 13.20
CA ASP A 501 14.98 -38.46 12.90
C ASP A 501 13.94 -38.77 11.82
N PHE A 502 14.09 -38.11 10.66
CA PHE A 502 13.22 -38.25 9.49
C PHE A 502 14.08 -38.40 8.23
N ASN A 503 13.48 -38.85 7.13
CA ASN A 503 14.21 -39.02 5.87
C ASN A 503 14.52 -37.66 5.23
N LEU A 504 15.79 -37.24 5.25
CA LEU A 504 16.26 -36.01 4.60
C LEU A 504 16.27 -36.20 3.07
N VAL A 505 15.47 -35.40 2.36
CA VAL A 505 15.28 -35.52 0.90
C VAL A 505 15.82 -34.33 0.11
N TYR A 506 16.09 -33.20 0.76
CA TYR A 506 16.71 -32.02 0.14
C TYR A 506 17.38 -31.13 1.18
N PHE A 507 18.43 -30.42 0.79
CA PHE A 507 19.02 -29.35 1.59
C PHE A 507 19.71 -28.31 0.70
N ASN A 508 19.80 -27.09 1.19
CA ASN A 508 20.60 -26.01 0.62
C ASN A 508 21.19 -25.14 1.76
N PRO A 509 21.93 -24.06 1.48
CA PRO A 509 22.54 -23.22 2.52
C PRO A 509 21.55 -22.62 3.54
N GLY A 510 20.26 -22.53 3.21
CA GLY A 510 19.24 -21.97 4.08
C GLY A 510 18.36 -23.00 4.80
N PHE A 511 18.10 -24.15 4.18
CA PHE A 511 17.00 -25.06 4.58
C PHE A 511 17.32 -26.54 4.39
N LYS A 512 16.59 -27.38 5.14
CA LYS A 512 16.51 -28.85 5.00
C LYS A 512 15.06 -29.24 4.80
N VAL A 513 14.80 -30.23 3.95
CA VAL A 513 13.48 -30.81 3.73
C VAL A 513 13.50 -32.29 4.05
N TYR A 514 12.57 -32.71 4.90
CA TYR A 514 12.37 -34.08 5.31
C TYR A 514 11.04 -34.61 4.78
N LYS A 515 11.00 -35.92 4.49
CA LYS A 515 9.77 -36.67 4.18
C LYS A 515 9.36 -37.49 5.40
N LEU A 516 8.08 -37.45 5.76
CA LEU A 516 7.50 -38.11 6.93
C LEU A 516 6.40 -39.11 6.59
#